data_AF-A0A2V8HJV2-F1
#
_entry.id   AF-A0A2V8HJV2-F1
#
_cell.length_a   1.000
_cell.length_b   1.000
_cell.length_c   1.000
_cell.angle_alpha   90.00
_cell.angle_beta   90.00
_cell.angle_gamma   90.00
#
_symmetry.space_group_name_H-M   'P 1'
#
loop_
_entity.id
_entity.type
_entity.pdbx_description
1 polymer ?
#
loop_
_entity_poly.entity_id
_entity_poly.type
_entity_poly.pdbx_seq_one_letter_code
_entity_poly.pdbx_strand_id
1 'polypeptide(L)'
;MRDAPADEYRARLSARRGTHARLSRTDEQLSYARLATFAVAVLLIVGAWRAWISPWWIAIPAVAFIALVVKHDAIVRARDAAARAIAFYERGLARIEDRWAGGGETGERFRDPTHLYAADLDLFGPASLFELLSIART
;
A
#
# COMPACT_ATOMS: atom_id res chain seq x y z
N MET A 1 -18.82 7.61 27.48
CA MET A 1 -19.24 7.43 26.06
C MET A 1 -18.25 8.12 25.10
N ARG A 2 -16.93 8.02 25.36
CA ARG A 2 -15.88 8.58 24.49
C ARG A 2 -15.25 7.53 23.56
N ASP A 3 -15.68 6.27 23.67
CA ASP A 3 -14.99 5.11 23.08
C ASP A 3 -15.57 4.65 21.73
N ALA A 4 -16.86 4.91 21.47
CA ALA A 4 -17.56 4.40 20.28
C ALA A 4 -16.89 4.75 18.92
N PRO A 5 -16.37 5.96 18.68
CA PRO A 5 -15.74 6.30 17.40
C PRO A 5 -14.33 5.71 17.28
N ALA A 6 -13.55 5.73 18.36
CA ALA A 6 -12.18 5.23 18.38
C ALA A 6 -12.14 3.70 18.22
N ASP A 7 -13.08 3.00 18.86
CA ASP A 7 -13.18 1.54 18.79
C ASP A 7 -13.59 1.06 17.40
N GLU A 8 -14.52 1.74 16.73
CA GLU A 8 -14.88 1.46 15.33
C GLU A 8 -13.68 1.68 14.39
N TYR A 9 -12.89 2.73 14.61
CA TYR A 9 -11.65 2.97 13.87
C TYR A 9 -10.61 1.86 14.10
N ARG A 10 -10.43 1.42 15.35
CA ARG A 10 -9.52 0.30 15.68
C ARG A 10 -9.99 -1.02 15.07
N ALA A 11 -11.30 -1.30 15.09
CA ALA A 11 -11.88 -2.49 14.47
C ALA A 11 -11.69 -2.51 12.95
N ARG A 12 -11.90 -1.38 12.27
CA ARG A 12 -11.62 -1.25 10.83
C ARG A 12 -10.14 -1.37 10.52
N LEU A 13 -9.28 -0.77 11.35
CA LEU A 13 -7.83 -0.85 11.20
C LEU A 13 -7.33 -2.29 11.36
N SER A 14 -7.82 -3.04 12.34
CA SER A 14 -7.43 -4.44 12.55
C SER A 14 -7.87 -5.33 11.38
N ALA A 15 -9.08 -5.15 10.85
CA ALA A 15 -9.56 -5.86 9.66
C ALA A 15 -8.69 -5.57 8.42
N ARG A 16 -8.24 -4.32 8.24
CA ARG A 16 -7.36 -3.91 7.14
C ARG A 16 -5.93 -4.44 7.32
N ARG A 17 -5.41 -4.47 8.55
CA ARG A 17 -4.12 -5.13 8.87
C ARG A 17 -4.17 -6.63 8.59
N GLY A 18 -5.26 -7.31 8.93
CA GLY A 18 -5.47 -8.71 8.56
C GLY A 18 -5.47 -8.94 7.05
N THR A 19 -6.12 -8.04 6.31
CA THR A 19 -6.11 -8.06 4.83
C THR A 19 -4.70 -7.84 4.27
N HIS A 20 -3.95 -6.89 4.81
CA HIS A 20 -2.56 -6.62 4.42
C HIS A 20 -1.64 -7.81 4.73
N ALA A 21 -1.77 -8.43 5.91
CA ALA A 21 -0.99 -9.63 6.25
C ALA A 21 -1.27 -10.81 5.32
N ARG A 22 -2.53 -11.00 4.90
CA ARG A 22 -2.90 -12.01 3.90
C ARG A 22 -2.29 -11.70 2.53
N LEU A 23 -2.31 -10.43 2.12
CA LEU A 23 -1.68 -9.97 0.87
C LEU A 23 -0.16 -10.16 0.90
N SER A 24 0.51 -9.86 2.02
CA SER A 24 1.95 -10.12 2.19
C SER A 24 2.31 -11.61 2.09
N ARG A 25 1.50 -12.52 2.65
CA ARG A 25 1.70 -13.97 2.43
C ARG A 25 1.53 -14.37 0.97
N THR A 26 0.63 -13.70 0.26
CA THR A 26 0.42 -13.97 -1.17
C THR A 26 1.60 -13.43 -2.00
N ASP A 27 2.22 -12.33 -1.57
CA ASP A 27 3.45 -11.79 -2.16
C ASP A 27 4.64 -12.75 -1.98
N GLU A 28 4.74 -13.39 -0.82
CA GLU A 28 5.73 -14.44 -0.57
C GLU A 28 5.51 -15.67 -1.48
N GLN A 29 4.25 -16.10 -1.65
CA GLN A 29 3.89 -17.15 -2.61
C GLN A 29 4.20 -16.77 -4.06
N LEU A 30 4.05 -15.50 -4.43
CA LEU A 30 4.44 -14.98 -5.75
C LEU A 30 5.95 -15.04 -5.97
N SER A 31 6.74 -14.81 -4.92
CA SER A 31 8.20 -14.97 -4.96
C SER A 31 8.58 -16.42 -5.27
N TYR A 32 7.99 -17.39 -4.54
CA TYR A 32 8.20 -18.81 -4.82
C TYR A 32 7.70 -19.23 -6.21
N ALA A 33 6.55 -18.72 -6.65
CA ALA A 33 6.02 -19.01 -7.97
C ALA A 33 6.93 -18.49 -9.08
N ARG A 34 7.55 -17.31 -8.90
CA ARG A 34 8.54 -16.75 -9.84
C ARG A 34 9.76 -17.64 -9.96
N LEU A 35 10.25 -18.13 -8.83
CA LEU A 35 11.39 -19.05 -8.77
C LEU A 35 11.06 -20.39 -9.44
N ALA A 36 9.85 -20.93 -9.23
CA ALA A 36 9.36 -22.11 -9.92
C ALA A 36 9.24 -21.90 -11.44
N THR A 37 8.71 -20.75 -11.89
CA THR A 37 8.66 -20.42 -13.33
C THR A 37 10.05 -20.33 -13.95
N PHE A 38 11.01 -19.74 -13.24
CA PHE A 38 12.40 -19.66 -13.68
C PHE A 38 13.03 -21.06 -13.81
N ALA A 39 12.82 -21.93 -12.82
CA ALA A 39 13.30 -23.31 -12.85
C ALA A 39 12.69 -24.11 -14.02
N VAL A 40 11.38 -23.97 -14.28
CA VAL A 40 10.70 -24.63 -15.41
C VAL A 40 11.23 -24.11 -16.75
N ALA A 41 11.45 -22.79 -16.89
CA ALA A 41 12.03 -22.22 -18.10
C ALA A 41 13.43 -22.79 -18.38
N VAL A 42 14.28 -22.89 -17.35
CA VAL A 42 15.62 -23.47 -17.46
C VAL A 42 15.57 -24.95 -17.87
N LEU A 43 14.70 -25.75 -17.26
CA LEU A 43 14.53 -27.17 -17.61
C LEU A 43 14.12 -27.35 -19.08
N LEU A 44 13.22 -26.49 -19.58
CA LEU A 44 12.76 -26.55 -20.97
C LEU A 44 13.83 -26.10 -21.96
N ILE A 45 14.63 -25.09 -21.61
CA ILE A 45 15.79 -24.67 -22.43
C ILE A 45 16.79 -25.83 -22.54
N VAL A 46 17.13 -26.48 -21.42
CA VAL A 46 18.06 -27.63 -21.40
C VAL A 46 17.51 -28.81 -22.22
N GLY A 47 16.21 -29.12 -22.08
CA GLY A 47 15.54 -30.18 -22.83
C GLY A 47 15.48 -29.91 -24.34
N ALA A 48 15.22 -28.66 -24.74
CA ALA A 48 15.22 -28.23 -26.14
C ALA A 48 16.64 -28.28 -26.74
N TRP A 49 17.67 -27.87 -25.99
CA TRP A 49 19.07 -27.95 -26.42
C TRP A 49 19.54 -29.39 -26.66
N ARG A 50 18.99 -30.35 -25.91
CA ARG A 50 19.24 -31.79 -26.09
C ARG A 50 18.46 -32.40 -27.26
N ALA A 51 17.69 -31.61 -28.00
CA ALA A 51 16.77 -32.03 -29.08
C ALA A 51 15.72 -33.07 -28.65
N TRP A 52 15.43 -33.18 -27.35
CA TRP A 52 14.45 -34.13 -26.81
C TRP A 52 13.01 -33.63 -26.88
N ILE A 53 12.81 -32.33 -27.14
CA ILE A 53 11.50 -31.67 -27.00
C ILE A 53 11.25 -30.72 -28.18
N SER A 54 10.06 -30.80 -28.77
CA SER A 54 9.61 -29.89 -29.83
C SER A 54 9.54 -28.43 -29.33
N PRO A 55 9.93 -27.42 -30.12
CA PRO A 55 9.92 -26.00 -29.73
C PRO A 55 8.58 -25.48 -29.20
N TRP A 56 7.46 -26.12 -29.58
CA TRP A 56 6.12 -25.81 -29.10
C TRP A 56 5.95 -25.92 -27.57
N TRP A 57 6.78 -26.73 -26.89
CA TRP A 57 6.74 -26.86 -25.43
C TRP A 57 7.19 -25.61 -24.68
N ILE A 58 7.88 -24.66 -25.34
CA ILE A 58 8.23 -23.35 -24.77
C ILE A 58 6.99 -22.46 -24.57
N ALA A 59 5.88 -22.74 -25.25
CA ALA A 59 4.64 -21.98 -25.06
C ALA A 59 4.07 -22.13 -23.64
N ILE A 60 4.21 -23.30 -23.01
CA ILE A 60 3.68 -23.59 -21.67
C ILE A 60 4.30 -22.68 -20.59
N PRO A 61 5.63 -22.60 -20.43
CA PRO A 61 6.24 -21.70 -19.45
C PRO A 61 6.02 -20.23 -19.79
N ALA A 62 5.91 -19.87 -21.06
CA ALA A 62 5.61 -18.51 -21.48
C ALA A 62 4.22 -18.07 -21.00
N VAL A 63 3.21 -18.92 -21.19
CA VAL A 63 1.84 -18.67 -20.69
C VAL A 63 1.82 -18.65 -19.16
N ALA A 64 2.50 -19.58 -18.50
CA ALA A 64 2.60 -19.62 -17.04
C ALA A 64 3.26 -18.34 -16.48
N PHE A 65 4.32 -17.84 -17.13
CA PHE A 65 5.00 -16.60 -16.75
C PHE A 65 4.08 -15.39 -16.90
N ILE A 66 3.37 -15.28 -18.02
CA ILE A 66 2.41 -14.18 -18.24
C ILE A 66 1.31 -14.19 -17.17
N ALA A 67 0.72 -15.36 -16.89
CA ALA A 67 -0.31 -15.49 -15.85
C ALA A 67 0.23 -15.07 -14.47
N LEU A 68 1.49 -15.40 -14.17
CA LEU A 68 2.13 -15.01 -12.91
C LEU A 68 2.34 -13.49 -12.81
N VAL A 69 2.80 -12.85 -13.89
CA VAL A 69 3.01 -11.39 -13.93
C VAL A 69 1.70 -10.65 -13.70
N VAL A 70 0.61 -11.05 -14.38
CA VAL A 70 -0.71 -10.42 -14.22
C VAL A 70 -1.22 -10.57 -12.79
N LYS A 71 -1.07 -11.76 -12.20
CA LYS A 71 -1.47 -12.01 -10.80
C LYS A 71 -0.62 -11.22 -9.81
N HIS A 72 0.68 -11.08 -10.06
CA HIS A 72 1.59 -10.29 -9.22
C HIS A 72 1.14 -8.83 -9.15
N ASP A 73 0.91 -8.23 -10.32
CA ASP A 73 0.54 -6.83 -10.44
C ASP A 73 -0.82 -6.53 -9.76
N ALA A 74 -1.78 -7.46 -9.86
CA ALA A 74 -3.04 -7.36 -9.12
C ALA A 74 -2.85 -7.39 -7.59
N ILE A 75 -1.96 -8.24 -7.09
CA ILE A 75 -1.68 -8.37 -5.65
C ILE A 75 -0.92 -7.15 -5.11
N VAL A 76 0.06 -6.64 -5.85
CA VAL A 76 0.78 -5.40 -5.49
C VAL A 76 -0.21 -4.23 -5.39
N ARG A 77 -1.07 -4.05 -6.40
CA ARG A 77 -2.10 -3.00 -6.37
C ARG A 77 -3.05 -3.12 -5.18
N ALA A 78 -3.47 -4.34 -4.85
CA ALA A 78 -4.34 -4.58 -3.69
C ALA A 78 -3.62 -4.32 -2.36
N ARG A 79 -2.34 -4.67 -2.24
CA ARG A 79 -1.50 -4.38 -1.07
C ARG A 79 -1.33 -2.88 -0.88
N ASP A 80 -1.02 -2.14 -1.94
CA ASP A 80 -0.84 -0.69 -1.86
C ASP A 80 -2.15 0.03 -1.48
N ALA A 81 -3.29 -0.43 -2.02
CA ALA A 81 -4.60 0.07 -1.60
C ALA A 81 -4.88 -0.20 -0.11
N ALA A 82 -4.53 -1.39 0.39
CA ALA A 82 -4.67 -1.71 1.81
C ALA A 82 -3.75 -0.85 2.70
N ALA A 83 -2.49 -0.66 2.30
CA ALA A 83 -1.54 0.19 3.00
C ALA A 83 -2.01 1.66 3.06
N ARG A 84 -2.51 2.20 1.93
CA ARG A 84 -3.11 3.55 1.89
C ARG A 84 -4.32 3.70 2.82
N ALA A 85 -5.13 2.64 2.96
CA ALA A 85 -6.27 2.63 3.88
C ALA A 85 -5.83 2.55 5.35
N ILE A 86 -4.82 1.75 5.66
CA ILE A 86 -4.21 1.68 7.01
C ILE A 86 -3.71 3.06 7.43
N ALA A 87 -2.89 3.71 6.60
CA ALA A 87 -2.37 5.05 6.89
C ALA A 87 -3.47 6.12 7.03
N PHE A 88 -4.62 5.93 6.39
CA PHE A 88 -5.78 6.81 6.56
C PHE A 88 -6.41 6.64 7.96
N TYR A 89 -6.67 5.39 8.37
CA TYR A 89 -7.25 5.11 9.69
C TYR A 89 -6.31 5.43 10.84
N GLU A 90 -5.00 5.22 10.69
CA GLU A 90 -4.00 5.59 11.70
C GLU A 90 -3.94 7.09 11.93
N ARG A 91 -3.97 7.90 10.85
CA ARG A 91 -4.07 9.37 10.98
C ARG A 91 -5.39 9.82 11.60
N GLY A 92 -6.50 9.17 11.24
CA GLY A 92 -7.80 9.45 11.88
C GLY A 92 -7.80 9.15 13.38
N LEU A 93 -7.18 8.04 13.79
CA LEU A 93 -7.05 7.69 15.20
C LEU A 93 -6.12 8.66 15.95
N ALA A 94 -5.00 9.07 15.33
CA ALA A 94 -4.12 10.09 15.89
C ALA A 94 -4.83 11.42 16.13
N ARG A 95 -5.79 11.81 15.28
CA ARG A 95 -6.64 13.00 15.49
C ARG A 95 -7.61 12.83 16.66
N ILE A 96 -8.24 11.66 16.79
CA ILE A 96 -9.17 11.37 17.89
C ILE A 96 -8.43 11.32 19.24
N GLU A 97 -7.20 10.81 19.25
CA GLU A 97 -6.37 10.66 20.45
C GLU A 97 -5.48 11.89 20.74
N ASP A 98 -5.65 12.99 20.01
CA ASP A 98 -4.87 14.24 20.14
C ASP A 98 -3.35 14.08 19.96
N ARG A 99 -2.93 13.11 19.13
CA ARG A 99 -1.54 12.80 18.75
C ARG A 99 -1.24 13.12 17.28
N TRP A 100 -1.93 14.09 16.72
CA TRP A 100 -1.93 14.39 15.27
C TRP A 100 -0.78 15.31 14.83
N ALA A 101 -0.24 16.13 15.73
CA ALA A 101 0.79 17.10 15.43
C ALA A 101 2.07 16.45 14.88
N GLY A 102 2.61 17.00 13.79
CA GLY A 102 3.82 16.52 13.09
C GLY A 102 3.60 15.38 12.10
N GLY A 103 2.35 14.95 11.87
CA GLY A 103 1.99 13.83 11.00
C GLY A 103 1.34 14.21 9.66
N GLY A 104 1.11 15.51 9.41
CA GLY A 104 0.36 16.01 8.24
C GLY A 104 1.11 17.05 7.41
N GLU A 105 0.47 17.52 6.34
CA GLU A 105 0.97 18.68 5.56
C GLU A 105 0.69 19.95 6.36
N THR A 106 1.73 20.73 6.64
CA THR A 106 1.65 21.95 7.46
C THR A 106 0.95 23.12 6.76
N GLY A 107 0.68 23.01 5.45
CA GLY A 107 0.01 24.05 4.68
C GLY A 107 0.82 25.33 4.53
N GLU A 108 2.14 25.31 4.79
CA GLU A 108 2.99 26.50 4.74
C GLU A 108 2.95 27.24 3.39
N ARG A 109 2.67 26.53 2.29
CA ARG A 109 2.45 27.15 0.97
C ARG A 109 1.29 28.14 0.91
N PHE A 110 0.35 28.07 1.86
CA PHE A 110 -0.80 28.97 1.98
C PHE A 110 -0.61 30.05 3.05
N ARG A 111 0.54 30.06 3.73
CA ARG A 111 0.83 31.01 4.79
C ARG A 111 1.08 32.40 4.22
N ASP A 112 0.19 33.33 4.53
CA ASP A 112 0.38 34.76 4.28
C ASP A 112 0.82 35.46 5.59
N PRO A 113 2.05 36.01 5.66
CA PRO A 113 2.54 36.72 6.84
C PRO A 113 1.72 37.97 7.22
N THR A 114 0.93 38.52 6.28
CA THR A 114 0.14 39.74 6.49
C THR A 114 -1.27 39.47 7.02
N HIS A 115 -1.68 38.21 7.11
CA HIS A 115 -3.01 37.83 7.56
C HIS A 115 -3.12 37.85 9.09
N LEU A 116 -3.81 38.88 9.62
CA LEU A 116 -3.89 39.20 11.06
C LEU A 116 -4.26 38.01 11.97
N TYR A 117 -5.13 37.13 11.50
CA TYR A 117 -5.64 35.99 12.29
C TYR A 117 -4.90 34.67 12.03
N ALA A 118 -4.03 34.61 11.02
CA ALA A 118 -3.42 33.34 10.62
C ALA A 118 -2.40 32.83 11.64
N ALA A 119 -1.72 33.76 12.33
CA ALA A 119 -0.78 33.45 13.40
C ALA A 119 -1.47 33.20 14.74
N ASP A 120 -2.59 33.87 15.03
CA ASP A 120 -3.31 33.71 16.31
C ASP A 120 -4.12 32.40 16.37
N LEU A 121 -4.70 31.99 15.24
CA LEU A 121 -5.46 30.72 15.12
C LEU A 121 -4.59 29.53 14.71
N ASP A 122 -3.26 29.70 14.64
CA ASP A 122 -2.30 28.70 14.15
C ASP A 122 -2.79 27.98 12.89
N LEU A 123 -3.19 28.75 11.87
CA LEU A 123 -3.81 28.18 10.67
C LEU A 123 -2.83 27.36 9.82
N PHE A 124 -1.54 27.71 9.82
CA PHE A 124 -0.50 27.08 9.00
C PHE A 124 0.83 26.93 9.76
N GLY A 125 1.58 25.88 9.46
CA GLY A 125 2.81 25.50 10.15
C GLY A 125 2.68 24.17 10.92
N PRO A 126 3.71 23.77 11.68
CA PRO A 126 3.66 22.56 12.51
C PRO A 126 2.59 22.67 13.61
N ALA A 127 1.83 21.60 13.82
CA ALA A 127 0.71 21.55 14.76
C ALA A 127 -0.40 22.59 14.48
N SER A 128 -0.61 22.92 13.20
CA SER A 128 -1.63 23.90 12.78
C SER A 128 -3.02 23.30 12.58
N LEU A 129 -4.04 24.15 12.54
CA LEU A 129 -5.42 23.75 12.23
C LEU A 129 -5.54 23.16 10.80
N PHE A 130 -4.72 23.61 9.86
CA PHE A 130 -4.64 23.01 8.53
C PHE A 130 -4.07 21.60 8.59
N GLU A 131 -3.00 21.37 9.35
CA GLU A 131 -2.42 20.04 9.55
C GLU A 131 -3.40 19.11 10.25
N LEU A 132 -4.16 19.63 11.23
CA LEU A 132 -5.24 18.90 11.87
C LEU A 132 -6.30 18.52 10.85
N LEU A 133 -6.83 19.46 10.06
CA LEU A 133 -8.04 19.24 9.27
C LEU A 133 -7.81 18.61 7.90
N SER A 134 -6.72 18.94 7.22
CA SER A 134 -6.49 18.58 5.82
C SER A 134 -6.31 17.07 5.63
N ILE A 135 -7.17 16.49 4.80
CA ILE A 135 -7.14 15.08 4.37
C ILE A 135 -6.93 14.92 2.85
N ALA A 136 -6.72 16.04 2.15
CA ALA A 136 -6.58 16.06 0.70
C ALA A 136 -5.32 15.27 0.28
N ARG A 137 -5.46 14.51 -0.81
CA ARG A 137 -4.32 13.93 -1.54
C ARG A 137 -4.47 14.33 -3.01
N THR A 138 -3.39 14.83 -3.59
CA THR A 138 -3.23 15.07 -5.03
C THR A 138 -2.66 13.84 -5.72
#